data_AF-A0A954D1U0-F1
#
_entry.id   AF-A0A954D1U0-F1
#
_cell.length_a   1.000
_cell.length_b   1.000
_cell.length_c   1.000
_cell.angle_alpha   90.00
_cell.angle_beta   90.00
_cell.angle_gamma   90.00
#
_symmetry.space_group_name_H-M   'P 1'
#
loop_
_entity.id
_entity.type
_entity.pdbx_description
1 polymer ?
#
loop_
_entity_poly.entity_id
_entity_poly.type
_entity_poly.pdbx_seq_one_letter_code
_entity_poly.pdbx_strand_id
1 'polypeptide(L)'
;PKARRTRPPNRRDPALSFGDDASPMGPLPTRIRLLAALALLGPCAGQRPPSPPPAEPPDPTLAYFRSFDKETRAALARQLGKQIKLDPNPEIQRIVSMQRDFRKLPVAGPTPYHRAADWARGVAPQRELVVRGDERHDAMRKRFPPRVLLPDLHKAAWYDWGTGRVVRRTRELDDRELIENLYHGYPPGSDLALAQLLAKFDSDPKMRKLGSYLAHLYAGLDAAAYEDITLYEAWYSGQIIDVPDVDAIPFERKVLGTRRFKSPIPGDARRTQLYQTIRDHAFAYRKYRTLREAAAAAFLHAEPRMDPTYAPLVPRFHYLYVAHADDPSAIARVLASGTTRDALIQKIDQVIAANAGELAKRDARRKNLEAMRTLLRSWVRLAVQAQRERQRDRR
;
A
#
# COMPACT_ATOMS: atom_id res chain seq x y z
N PRO A 1 39.14 -15.12 50.38
CA PRO A 1 37.75 -15.58 50.10
C PRO A 1 37.07 -14.71 49.01
N LYS A 2 37.25 -15.08 47.73
CA LYS A 2 36.64 -14.39 46.57
C LYS A 2 35.44 -15.19 46.08
N ALA A 3 34.23 -14.63 46.20
CA ALA A 3 33.00 -15.24 45.72
C ALA A 3 32.91 -15.12 44.18
N ARG A 4 32.88 -16.28 43.50
CA ARG A 4 32.58 -16.40 42.06
C ARG A 4 31.08 -16.22 41.84
N ARG A 5 30.69 -15.20 41.07
CA ARG A 5 29.34 -15.09 40.50
C ARG A 5 29.26 -15.94 39.22
N THR A 6 28.42 -16.95 39.24
CA THR A 6 28.03 -17.75 38.07
C THR A 6 27.00 -16.99 37.24
N ARG A 7 27.27 -16.85 35.92
CA ARG A 7 26.30 -16.37 34.93
C ARG A 7 25.36 -17.52 34.53
N PRO A 8 24.06 -17.26 34.30
CA PRO A 8 23.15 -18.29 33.80
C PRO A 8 23.35 -18.53 32.29
N PRO A 9 22.97 -19.72 31.78
CA PRO A 9 23.16 -20.09 30.39
C PRO A 9 22.17 -19.38 29.46
N ASN A 10 22.70 -18.98 28.31
CA ASN A 10 22.01 -18.27 27.24
C ASN A 10 21.16 -19.28 26.43
N ARG A 11 19.84 -19.30 26.63
CA ARG A 11 18.90 -20.07 25.79
C ARG A 11 18.78 -19.36 24.44
N ARG A 12 19.40 -19.91 23.39
CA ARG A 12 19.15 -19.51 22.01
C ARG A 12 17.93 -20.29 21.49
N ASP A 13 16.84 -19.59 21.23
CA ASP A 13 15.74 -20.13 20.44
C ASP A 13 16.20 -20.35 18.98
N PRO A 14 15.73 -21.41 18.29
CA PRO A 14 16.07 -21.64 16.90
C PRO A 14 15.38 -20.58 16.02
N ALA A 15 16.14 -19.57 15.62
CA ALA A 15 15.72 -18.65 14.57
C ALA A 15 15.43 -19.45 13.30
N LEU A 16 14.28 -19.20 12.67
CA LEU A 16 13.90 -19.75 11.36
C LEU A 16 15.01 -19.43 10.35
N SER A 17 15.87 -20.42 10.10
CA SER A 17 16.91 -20.37 9.09
C SER A 17 16.24 -20.51 7.72
N PHE A 18 16.17 -19.41 6.97
CA PHE A 18 15.80 -19.43 5.56
C PHE A 18 17.04 -19.92 4.79
N GLY A 19 17.13 -21.23 4.57
CA GLY A 19 18.21 -21.82 3.76
C GLY A 19 18.13 -21.30 2.31
N ASP A 20 19.25 -20.75 1.84
CA ASP A 20 19.48 -20.34 0.44
C ASP A 20 19.74 -21.58 -0.44
N ASP A 21 18.73 -22.43 -0.63
CA ASP A 21 18.82 -23.53 -1.61
C ASP A 21 18.40 -23.02 -3.00
N ALA A 22 19.30 -22.28 -3.64
CA ALA A 22 19.19 -21.93 -5.05
C ALA A 22 19.71 -23.09 -5.92
N SER A 23 18.86 -24.09 -6.18
CA SER A 23 19.13 -25.07 -7.24
C SER A 23 18.97 -24.43 -8.62
N PRO A 24 19.94 -24.59 -9.55
CA PRO A 24 19.82 -24.07 -10.91
C PRO A 24 18.85 -24.94 -11.73
N MET A 25 17.72 -24.35 -12.14
CA MET A 25 16.79 -24.97 -13.09
C MET A 25 17.42 -25.03 -14.49
N GLY A 26 17.67 -26.25 -14.98
CA GLY A 26 18.09 -26.51 -16.36
C GLY A 26 17.00 -26.15 -17.39
N PRO A 27 17.38 -26.01 -18.68
CA PRO A 27 16.46 -25.57 -19.72
C PRO A 27 15.49 -26.69 -20.13
N LEU A 28 14.18 -26.43 -20.02
CA LEU A 28 13.13 -27.32 -20.52
C LEU A 28 12.73 -26.96 -21.97
N PRO A 29 12.43 -27.97 -22.82
CA PRO A 29 12.21 -27.80 -24.26
C PRO A 29 10.88 -27.11 -24.64
N THR A 30 10.91 -26.40 -25.76
CA THR A 30 10.02 -25.29 -26.14
C THR A 30 8.72 -25.67 -26.85
N ARG A 31 8.16 -26.88 -26.67
CA ARG A 31 7.02 -27.33 -27.53
C ARG A 31 5.71 -27.75 -26.84
N ILE A 32 5.53 -27.51 -25.54
CA ILE A 32 4.21 -27.68 -24.89
C ILE A 32 3.91 -26.44 -24.04
N ARG A 33 3.44 -25.35 -24.67
CA ARG A 33 3.01 -24.14 -23.94
C ARG A 33 1.66 -23.54 -24.36
N LEU A 34 0.95 -24.10 -25.33
CA LEU A 34 -0.31 -23.49 -25.79
C LEU A 34 -1.61 -24.10 -25.25
N LEU A 35 -1.57 -25.18 -24.45
CA LEU A 35 -2.79 -25.82 -23.91
C LEU A 35 -2.79 -26.05 -22.39
N ALA A 36 -1.72 -25.72 -21.67
CA ALA A 36 -1.63 -25.86 -20.21
C ALA A 36 -1.83 -24.55 -19.42
N ALA A 37 -1.99 -23.41 -20.10
CA ALA A 37 -2.14 -22.10 -19.45
C ALA A 37 -3.59 -21.75 -19.05
N LEU A 38 -4.58 -22.58 -19.39
CA LEU A 38 -5.99 -22.38 -19.02
C LEU A 38 -6.50 -23.35 -17.93
N ALA A 39 -5.71 -24.32 -17.47
CA ALA A 39 -6.17 -25.38 -16.55
C ALA A 39 -5.64 -25.27 -15.11
N LEU A 40 -4.88 -24.21 -14.77
CA LEU A 40 -4.36 -23.97 -13.40
C LEU A 40 -5.13 -22.87 -12.63
N LEU A 41 -6.26 -22.42 -13.17
CA LEU A 41 -7.28 -21.67 -12.42
C LEU A 41 -8.35 -22.65 -11.90
N GLY A 42 -7.92 -23.73 -11.26
CA GLY A 42 -8.85 -24.58 -10.50
C GLY A 42 -9.51 -23.72 -9.42
N PRO A 43 -10.85 -23.74 -9.29
CA PRO A 43 -11.53 -23.03 -8.22
C PRO A 43 -11.00 -23.57 -6.89
N CYS A 44 -10.33 -22.72 -6.11
CA CYS A 44 -10.11 -23.01 -4.70
C CYS A 44 -11.49 -23.32 -4.12
N ALA A 45 -11.69 -24.56 -3.65
CA ALA A 45 -12.94 -25.02 -3.08
C ALA A 45 -13.44 -23.98 -2.07
N GLY A 46 -14.63 -23.46 -2.35
CA GLY A 46 -15.15 -22.23 -1.78
C GLY A 46 -15.38 -22.34 -0.27
N GLN A 47 -14.49 -21.75 0.52
CA GLN A 47 -14.97 -21.02 1.68
C GLN A 47 -15.75 -19.83 1.13
N ARG A 48 -17.08 -19.90 1.22
CA ARG A 48 -17.95 -18.73 1.01
C ARG A 48 -17.33 -17.62 1.85
N PRO A 49 -16.91 -16.48 1.24
CA PRO A 49 -16.34 -15.40 2.03
C PRO A 49 -17.33 -15.10 3.15
N PRO A 50 -16.88 -15.04 4.42
CA PRO A 50 -17.78 -14.78 5.53
C PRO A 50 -18.61 -13.56 5.18
N SER A 51 -19.94 -13.65 5.34
CA SER A 51 -20.84 -12.53 5.10
C SER A 51 -20.25 -11.30 5.78
N PRO A 52 -20.15 -10.15 5.08
CA PRO A 52 -19.59 -8.96 5.68
C PRO A 52 -20.33 -8.70 7.01
N PRO A 53 -19.60 -8.38 8.10
CA PRO A 53 -20.25 -8.08 9.37
C PRO A 53 -21.32 -7.01 9.14
N PRO A 54 -22.47 -7.10 9.83
CA PRO A 54 -23.53 -6.11 9.70
C PRO A 54 -22.92 -4.71 9.88
N ALA A 55 -23.30 -3.78 8.99
CA ALA A 55 -22.79 -2.42 9.04
C ALA A 55 -23.05 -1.84 10.43
N GLU A 56 -21.98 -1.40 11.12
CA GLU A 56 -22.12 -0.72 12.40
C GLU A 56 -23.10 0.46 12.21
N PRO A 57 -24.05 0.66 13.13
CA PRO A 57 -24.94 1.80 13.06
C PRO A 57 -24.11 3.09 12.98
N PRO A 58 -24.56 4.10 12.23
CA PRO A 58 -23.79 5.33 12.04
C PRO A 58 -23.52 5.97 13.40
N ASP A 59 -22.26 5.98 13.81
CA ASP A 59 -21.84 6.64 15.04
C ASP A 59 -21.86 8.17 14.84
N PRO A 60 -22.69 8.92 15.59
CA PRO A 60 -22.83 10.36 15.41
C PRO A 60 -21.61 11.15 15.94
N THR A 61 -20.64 10.50 16.58
CA THR A 61 -19.46 11.16 17.20
C THR A 61 -18.74 12.08 16.23
N LEU A 62 -18.44 11.62 15.01
CA LEU A 62 -17.77 12.46 14.02
C LEU A 62 -18.66 13.61 13.52
N ALA A 63 -19.97 13.40 13.44
CA ALA A 63 -20.91 14.46 13.08
C ALA A 63 -20.93 15.56 14.14
N TYR A 64 -20.99 15.21 15.43
CA TYR A 64 -20.91 16.16 16.53
C TYR A 64 -19.56 16.89 16.58
N PHE A 65 -18.45 16.16 16.42
CA PHE A 65 -17.14 16.78 16.36
C PHE A 65 -17.04 17.81 15.22
N ARG A 66 -17.58 17.48 14.04
CA ARG A 66 -17.61 18.40 12.89
C ARG A 66 -18.45 19.65 13.15
N SER A 67 -19.46 19.58 14.02
CA SER A 67 -20.30 20.74 14.37
C SER A 67 -19.67 21.70 15.37
N PHE A 68 -18.56 21.33 16.04
CA PHE A 68 -17.82 22.25 16.90
C PHE A 68 -17.13 23.35 16.09
N ASP A 69 -16.89 24.50 16.72
CA ASP A 69 -16.11 25.58 16.12
C ASP A 69 -14.62 25.19 15.97
N LYS A 70 -13.87 25.98 15.21
CA LYS A 70 -12.46 25.70 14.88
C LYS A 70 -11.57 25.64 16.13
N GLU A 71 -11.79 26.50 17.11
CA GLU A 71 -10.95 26.57 18.32
C GLU A 71 -11.18 25.36 19.21
N THR A 72 -12.45 24.97 19.39
CA THR A 72 -12.84 23.75 20.11
C THR A 72 -12.22 22.51 19.47
N ARG A 73 -12.28 22.38 18.13
CA ARG A 73 -11.67 21.25 17.42
C ARG A 73 -10.15 21.19 17.64
N ALA A 74 -9.48 22.35 17.54
CA ALA A 74 -8.05 22.44 17.77
C ALA A 74 -7.65 22.11 19.21
N ALA A 75 -8.45 22.52 20.19
CA ALA A 75 -8.23 22.19 21.61
C ALA A 75 -8.34 20.67 21.85
N LEU A 76 -9.37 20.03 21.30
CA LEU A 76 -9.56 18.57 21.39
C LEU A 76 -8.41 17.81 20.73
N ALA A 77 -8.00 18.20 19.53
CA ALA A 77 -6.87 17.57 18.82
C ALA A 77 -5.57 17.68 19.63
N ARG A 78 -5.27 18.85 20.22
CA ARG A 78 -4.11 19.03 21.10
C ARG A 78 -4.19 18.17 22.36
N GLN A 79 -5.36 18.09 23.00
CA GLN A 79 -5.56 17.29 24.21
C GLN A 79 -5.31 15.80 23.92
N LEU A 80 -5.99 15.25 22.92
CA LEU A 80 -5.83 13.85 22.53
C LEU A 80 -4.41 13.55 22.05
N GLY A 81 -3.79 14.46 21.28
CA GLY A 81 -2.40 14.33 20.86
C GLY A 81 -1.41 14.25 22.03
N LYS A 82 -1.63 15.00 23.12
CA LYS A 82 -0.83 14.87 24.36
C LYS A 82 -1.06 13.53 25.05
N GLN A 83 -2.31 13.12 25.19
CA GLN A 83 -2.67 11.85 25.82
C GLN A 83 -2.03 10.65 25.10
N ILE A 84 -2.09 10.62 23.76
CA ILE A 84 -1.52 9.55 22.94
C ILE A 84 0.01 9.47 23.11
N LYS A 85 0.70 10.61 23.18
CA LYS A 85 2.15 10.62 23.38
C LYS A 85 2.58 10.02 24.72
N LEU A 86 1.74 10.14 25.75
CA LEU A 86 2.00 9.65 27.10
C LEU A 86 1.50 8.22 27.33
N ASP A 87 0.76 7.65 26.39
CA ASP A 87 0.14 6.35 26.57
C ASP A 87 1.17 5.20 26.49
N PRO A 88 1.16 4.24 27.43
CA PRO A 88 2.16 3.18 27.47
C PRO A 88 1.89 2.04 26.47
N ASN A 89 0.82 2.09 25.67
CA ASN A 89 0.50 1.02 24.71
C ASN A 89 1.64 0.86 23.68
N PRO A 90 2.26 -0.33 23.59
CA PRO A 90 3.41 -0.54 22.72
C PRO A 90 3.09 -0.37 21.24
N GLU A 91 1.87 -0.67 20.79
CA GLU A 91 1.46 -0.53 19.39
C GLU A 91 1.37 0.95 18.99
N ILE A 92 0.81 1.79 19.88
CA ILE A 92 0.77 3.25 19.70
C ILE A 92 2.19 3.81 19.65
N GLN A 93 3.01 3.48 20.65
CA GLN A 93 4.37 4.01 20.76
C GLN A 93 5.25 3.59 19.59
N ARG A 94 5.07 2.38 19.07
CA ARG A 94 5.76 1.92 17.86
C ARG A 94 5.48 2.83 16.67
N ILE A 95 4.21 3.17 16.42
CA ILE A 95 3.83 4.05 15.30
C ILE A 95 4.30 5.49 15.54
N VAL A 96 4.07 6.03 16.75
CA VAL A 96 4.47 7.40 17.11
C VAL A 96 5.99 7.59 16.99
N SER A 97 6.79 6.57 17.34
CA SER A 97 8.25 6.63 17.24
C SER A 97 8.78 6.83 15.81
N MET A 98 7.98 6.48 14.79
CA MET A 98 8.32 6.62 13.37
C MET A 98 8.10 8.03 12.81
N GLN A 99 7.50 8.95 13.59
CA GLN A 99 7.13 10.31 13.16
C GLN A 99 8.30 11.29 12.88
N ARG A 100 9.53 10.80 12.78
CA ARG A 100 10.72 11.65 12.69
C ARG A 100 10.81 12.35 11.34
N ASP A 101 11.30 13.58 11.37
CA ASP A 101 11.72 14.34 10.18
C ASP A 101 10.64 14.62 9.13
N PHE A 102 9.34 14.59 9.48
CA PHE A 102 8.24 14.87 8.55
C PHE A 102 8.45 16.15 7.72
N ARG A 103 8.85 17.25 8.37
CA ARG A 103 9.06 18.55 7.70
C ARG A 103 10.25 18.57 6.73
N LYS A 104 11.21 17.63 6.89
CA LYS A 104 12.37 17.47 6.00
C LYS A 104 12.03 16.66 4.74
N LEU A 105 10.86 16.03 4.69
CA LEU A 105 10.42 15.29 3.50
C LEU A 105 10.19 16.25 2.32
N PRO A 106 10.54 15.85 1.10
CA PRO A 106 10.24 16.62 -0.10
C PRO A 106 8.72 16.73 -0.30
N VAL A 107 8.27 17.90 -0.76
CA VAL A 107 6.88 18.08 -1.20
C VAL A 107 6.69 17.29 -2.49
N ALA A 108 5.57 16.57 -2.60
CA ALA A 108 5.23 15.84 -3.80
C ALA A 108 5.08 16.78 -5.01
N GLY A 109 5.74 16.43 -6.11
CA GLY A 109 5.60 17.13 -7.37
C GLY A 109 4.35 16.70 -8.14
N PRO A 110 4.03 17.38 -9.24
CA PRO A 110 2.98 16.95 -10.15
C PRO A 110 3.32 15.58 -10.76
N THR A 111 2.31 14.76 -10.98
CA THR A 111 2.46 13.45 -11.61
C THR A 111 2.89 13.61 -13.07
N PRO A 112 4.02 13.01 -13.50
CA PRO A 112 4.53 13.20 -14.85
C PRO A 112 3.69 12.46 -15.89
N TYR A 113 3.83 12.82 -17.16
CA TYR A 113 3.31 12.06 -18.29
C TYR A 113 4.30 12.11 -19.45
N HIS A 114 4.31 11.09 -20.31
CA HIS A 114 5.22 11.05 -21.45
C HIS A 114 4.81 12.07 -22.51
N ARG A 115 5.77 12.86 -23.02
CA ARG A 115 5.48 13.94 -23.96
C ARG A 115 5.64 13.50 -25.42
N ALA A 116 4.71 14.00 -26.25
CA ALA A 116 4.75 14.06 -27.71
C ALA A 116 6.16 14.16 -28.30
N ALA A 117 6.77 15.30 -28.01
CA ALA A 117 8.04 15.76 -28.58
C ALA A 117 9.24 14.87 -28.26
N ASP A 118 9.17 14.07 -27.20
CA ASP A 118 10.26 13.23 -26.71
C ASP A 118 10.20 11.82 -27.32
N TRP A 119 8.99 11.28 -27.52
CA TRP A 119 8.78 9.86 -27.82
C TRP A 119 8.20 9.58 -29.20
N ALA A 120 7.47 10.53 -29.79
CA ALA A 120 6.80 10.39 -31.08
C ALA A 120 6.77 11.71 -31.86
N ARG A 121 7.92 12.39 -31.92
CA ARG A 121 8.07 13.72 -32.55
C ARG A 121 7.58 13.71 -34.01
N GLY A 122 6.68 14.64 -34.32
CA GLY A 122 6.13 14.82 -35.67
C GLY A 122 5.09 13.78 -36.09
N VAL A 123 4.74 12.84 -35.20
CA VAL A 123 3.79 11.75 -35.49
C VAL A 123 2.58 11.84 -34.57
N ALA A 124 2.79 11.92 -33.26
CA ALA A 124 1.70 12.01 -32.29
C ALA A 124 1.42 13.48 -31.90
N PRO A 125 0.15 13.85 -31.69
CA PRO A 125 -0.21 15.20 -31.24
C PRO A 125 0.35 15.50 -29.85
N GLN A 126 0.46 16.79 -29.54
CA GLN A 126 0.83 17.24 -28.20
C GLN A 126 -0.26 16.85 -27.21
N ARG A 127 0.15 16.32 -26.04
CA ARG A 127 -0.81 15.94 -25.01
C ARG A 127 -1.44 17.16 -24.34
N GLU A 128 -2.75 17.11 -24.21
CA GLU A 128 -3.56 18.04 -23.43
C GLU A 128 -3.77 17.44 -22.04
N LEU A 129 -3.50 18.22 -20.98
CA LEU A 129 -3.80 17.78 -19.62
C LEU A 129 -5.27 18.06 -19.32
N VAL A 130 -6.05 17.00 -19.16
CA VAL A 130 -7.45 17.06 -18.74
C VAL A 130 -7.50 17.01 -17.22
N VAL A 131 -7.90 18.13 -16.62
CA VAL A 131 -7.89 18.35 -15.16
C VAL A 131 -9.18 17.85 -14.49
N ARG A 132 -9.14 17.71 -13.17
CA ARG A 132 -10.33 17.37 -12.36
C ARG A 132 -11.45 18.39 -12.57
N GLY A 133 -12.69 17.90 -12.69
CA GLY A 133 -13.89 18.71 -12.92
C GLY A 133 -14.27 18.88 -14.40
N ASP A 134 -13.43 18.45 -15.34
CA ASP A 134 -13.82 18.26 -16.75
C ASP A 134 -14.66 16.97 -16.87
N GLU A 135 -15.75 17.00 -17.64
CA GLU A 135 -16.63 15.84 -17.86
C GLU A 135 -15.87 14.63 -18.43
N ARG A 136 -14.88 14.86 -19.30
CA ARG A 136 -13.99 13.82 -19.85
C ARG A 136 -13.15 13.18 -18.75
N HIS A 137 -12.67 13.97 -17.78
CA HIS A 137 -11.94 13.47 -16.62
C HIS A 137 -12.83 12.60 -15.75
N ASP A 138 -14.02 13.09 -15.40
CA ASP A 138 -14.95 12.36 -14.54
C ASP A 138 -15.39 11.03 -15.17
N ALA A 139 -15.64 11.02 -16.49
CA ALA A 139 -15.91 9.81 -17.24
C ALA A 139 -14.74 8.82 -17.17
N MET A 140 -13.51 9.30 -17.37
CA MET A 140 -12.31 8.46 -17.29
C MET A 140 -12.03 7.98 -15.86
N ARG A 141 -12.32 8.80 -14.84
CA ARG A 141 -12.17 8.42 -13.43
C ARG A 141 -13.17 7.36 -12.99
N LYS A 142 -14.41 7.40 -13.48
CA LYS A 142 -15.40 6.32 -13.28
C LYS A 142 -14.91 5.02 -13.89
N ARG A 143 -14.27 5.10 -15.07
CA ARG A 143 -13.68 3.96 -15.77
C ARG A 143 -12.48 3.38 -15.02
N PHE A 144 -11.60 4.24 -14.51
CA PHE A 144 -10.38 3.88 -13.77
C PHE A 144 -10.44 4.45 -12.34
N PRO A 145 -11.19 3.78 -11.44
CA PRO A 145 -11.38 4.26 -10.07
C PRO A 145 -10.04 4.31 -9.33
N PRO A 146 -9.87 5.29 -8.42
CA PRO A 146 -8.61 5.47 -7.73
C PRO A 146 -8.33 4.27 -6.82
N ARG A 147 -7.09 3.79 -6.84
CA ARG A 147 -6.70 2.69 -5.94
C ARG A 147 -6.20 3.25 -4.62
N VAL A 148 -7.13 3.39 -3.66
CA VAL A 148 -6.83 3.94 -2.34
C VAL A 148 -6.51 2.82 -1.34
N LEU A 149 -5.25 2.75 -0.91
CA LEU A 149 -4.83 1.95 0.24
C LEU A 149 -5.24 2.66 1.54
N LEU A 150 -5.94 1.98 2.45
CA LEU A 150 -6.46 2.57 3.70
C LEU A 150 -7.29 3.84 3.43
N PRO A 151 -8.49 3.72 2.83
CA PRO A 151 -9.31 4.86 2.41
C PRO A 151 -9.81 5.72 3.57
N ASP A 152 -9.76 5.22 4.80
CA ASP A 152 -10.13 5.91 6.04
C ASP A 152 -8.94 6.60 6.73
N LEU A 153 -7.72 6.46 6.20
CA LEU A 153 -6.53 7.17 6.68
C LEU A 153 -6.29 8.45 5.87
N HIS A 154 -6.44 9.60 6.51
CA HIS A 154 -5.96 10.87 6.00
C HIS A 154 -4.43 10.91 6.02
N LYS A 155 -3.83 11.31 4.90
CA LYS A 155 -2.38 11.27 4.69
C LYS A 155 -1.81 12.67 4.48
N ALA A 156 -0.76 12.99 5.21
CA ALA A 156 0.14 14.11 4.94
C ALA A 156 1.45 13.65 4.30
N ALA A 157 1.86 12.39 4.50
CA ALA A 157 2.97 11.73 3.81
C ALA A 157 2.54 10.44 3.09
N TRP A 158 3.20 10.11 1.99
CA TRP A 158 3.03 8.83 1.29
C TRP A 158 4.32 8.40 0.58
N TYR A 159 4.36 7.12 0.21
CA TYR A 159 5.40 6.60 -0.65
C TYR A 159 5.03 6.85 -2.12
N ASP A 160 5.83 7.67 -2.79
CA ASP A 160 5.72 7.90 -4.22
C ASP A 160 6.45 6.79 -4.98
N TRP A 161 5.66 5.87 -5.54
CA TRP A 161 6.13 4.75 -6.35
C TRP A 161 6.84 5.19 -7.64
N GLY A 162 6.59 6.43 -8.10
CA GLY A 162 7.20 6.98 -9.29
C GLY A 162 8.65 7.40 -9.08
N THR A 163 8.92 8.03 -7.95
CA THR A 163 10.26 8.52 -7.55
C THR A 163 11.00 7.55 -6.63
N GLY A 164 10.29 6.60 -6.03
CA GLY A 164 10.82 5.69 -5.02
C GLY A 164 11.17 6.38 -3.72
N ARG A 165 10.47 7.46 -3.36
CA ARG A 165 10.76 8.30 -2.19
C ARG A 165 9.52 8.51 -1.34
N VAL A 166 9.74 8.74 -0.04
CA VAL A 166 8.69 9.27 0.82
C VAL A 166 8.56 10.77 0.55
N VAL A 167 7.36 11.18 0.20
CA VAL A 167 7.00 12.58 -0.08
C VAL A 167 5.90 13.03 0.86
N ARG A 168 5.68 14.34 0.95
CA ARG A 168 4.58 14.93 1.72
C ARG A 168 3.75 15.89 0.88
N ARG A 169 2.52 16.15 1.32
CA ARG A 169 1.73 17.26 0.77
C ARG A 169 2.23 18.60 1.33
N THR A 170 1.79 19.70 0.72
CA THR A 170 2.20 21.06 1.11
C THR A 170 1.74 21.42 2.52
N ARG A 171 0.50 21.06 2.89
CA ARG A 171 -0.11 21.37 4.20
C ARG A 171 -0.04 20.19 5.17
N GLU A 172 0.18 20.44 6.46
CA GLU A 172 0.03 19.39 7.49
C GLU A 172 -1.45 18.92 7.58
N LEU A 173 -1.71 17.79 8.26
CA LEU A 173 -3.08 17.38 8.58
C LEU A 173 -3.77 18.46 9.43
N ASP A 174 -4.99 18.83 9.07
CA ASP A 174 -5.78 19.72 9.90
C ASP A 174 -6.38 18.98 11.11
N ASP A 175 -6.88 19.73 12.10
CA ASP A 175 -7.43 19.15 13.33
C ASP A 175 -8.57 18.17 13.06
N ARG A 176 -9.33 18.37 11.97
CA ARG A 176 -10.41 17.45 11.60
C ARG A 176 -9.85 16.12 11.10
N GLU A 177 -8.91 16.17 10.15
CA GLU A 177 -8.26 14.98 9.61
C GLU A 177 -7.53 14.19 10.72
N LEU A 178 -6.91 14.88 11.67
CA LEU A 178 -6.26 14.25 12.82
C LEU A 178 -7.26 13.48 13.69
N ILE A 179 -8.38 14.09 14.06
CA ILE A 179 -9.41 13.43 14.89
C ILE A 179 -10.09 12.28 14.14
N GLU A 180 -10.35 12.44 12.84
CA GLU A 180 -10.92 11.37 12.02
C GLU A 180 -9.96 10.17 11.94
N ASN A 181 -8.65 10.41 11.78
CA ASN A 181 -7.66 9.34 11.87
C ASN A 181 -7.72 8.60 13.21
N LEU A 182 -7.74 9.32 14.34
CA LEU A 182 -7.85 8.71 15.67
C LEU A 182 -9.11 7.88 15.81
N TYR A 183 -10.24 8.41 15.36
CA TYR A 183 -11.54 7.73 15.41
C TYR A 183 -11.53 6.41 14.59
N HIS A 184 -10.83 6.41 13.46
CA HIS A 184 -10.63 5.21 12.64
C HIS A 184 -9.57 4.24 13.18
N GLY A 185 -8.86 4.61 14.26
CA GLY A 185 -7.87 3.76 14.92
C GLY A 185 -6.43 4.00 14.48
N TYR A 186 -6.17 5.12 13.80
CA TYR A 186 -4.84 5.49 13.35
C TYR A 186 -4.21 6.50 14.31
N PRO A 187 -3.21 6.11 15.12
CA PRO A 187 -2.50 7.07 15.95
C PRO A 187 -1.76 8.09 15.07
N PRO A 188 -1.36 9.25 15.63
CA PRO A 188 -0.61 10.25 14.88
C PRO A 188 0.62 9.62 14.24
N GLY A 189 0.82 9.90 12.94
CA GLY A 189 2.00 9.42 12.22
C GLY A 189 1.81 8.10 11.48
N SER A 190 0.62 7.50 11.55
CA SER A 190 0.29 6.29 10.81
C SER A 190 0.55 6.42 9.31
N ASP A 191 0.30 7.59 8.72
CA ASP A 191 0.57 7.89 7.31
C ASP A 191 2.08 7.91 6.99
N LEU A 192 2.89 8.54 7.84
CA LEU A 192 4.34 8.55 7.69
C LEU A 192 4.95 7.17 7.94
N ALA A 193 4.47 6.44 8.96
CA ALA A 193 4.88 5.07 9.24
C ALA A 193 4.58 4.17 8.02
N LEU A 194 3.37 4.26 7.46
CA LEU A 194 3.00 3.56 6.23
C LEU A 194 3.97 3.87 5.09
N ALA A 195 4.27 5.15 4.86
CA ALA A 195 5.14 5.59 3.79
C ALA A 195 6.58 5.08 3.96
N GLN A 196 7.13 5.14 5.17
CA GLN A 196 8.47 4.65 5.48
C GLN A 196 8.57 3.13 5.34
N LEU A 197 7.55 2.38 5.78
CA LEU A 197 7.49 0.93 5.58
C LEU A 197 7.46 0.57 4.10
N LEU A 198 6.64 1.25 3.31
CA LEU A 198 6.58 1.03 1.86
C LEU A 198 7.92 1.32 1.18
N ALA A 199 8.58 2.44 1.53
CA ALA A 199 9.92 2.74 1.02
C ALA A 199 10.94 1.66 1.39
N LYS A 200 10.84 1.12 2.61
CA LYS A 200 11.72 0.04 3.10
C LYS A 200 11.45 -1.29 2.40
N PHE A 201 10.19 -1.58 2.07
CA PHE A 201 9.79 -2.82 1.40
C PHE A 201 9.99 -2.78 -0.12
N ASP A 202 10.08 -1.59 -0.72
CA ASP A 202 10.38 -1.41 -2.14
C ASP A 202 11.89 -1.51 -2.43
N SER A 203 12.41 -2.73 -2.33
CA SER A 203 13.84 -3.02 -2.46
C SER A 203 14.28 -3.47 -3.86
N ASP A 204 13.38 -3.88 -4.76
CA ASP A 204 13.73 -4.42 -6.08
C ASP A 204 13.92 -3.27 -7.10
N PRO A 205 15.15 -3.05 -7.62
CA PRO A 205 15.42 -1.98 -8.58
C PRO A 205 14.66 -2.12 -9.90
N LYS A 206 14.38 -3.34 -10.36
CA LYS A 206 13.64 -3.58 -11.60
C LYS A 206 12.18 -3.18 -11.42
N MET A 207 11.60 -3.52 -10.27
CA MET A 207 10.23 -3.13 -9.94
C MET A 207 10.12 -1.64 -9.68
N ARG A 208 11.13 -1.00 -9.10
CA ARG A 208 11.17 0.48 -8.97
C ARG A 208 11.20 1.18 -10.32
N LYS A 209 11.99 0.67 -11.28
CA LYS A 209 12.02 1.18 -12.66
C LYS A 209 10.65 1.08 -13.34
N LEU A 210 9.97 -0.04 -13.15
CA LEU A 210 8.63 -0.28 -13.65
C LEU A 210 7.57 0.58 -12.93
N GLY A 211 7.71 0.77 -11.62
CA GLY A 211 6.90 1.69 -10.83
C GLY A 211 7.02 3.13 -11.31
N SER A 212 8.23 3.58 -11.64
CA SER A 212 8.48 4.88 -12.27
C SER A 212 7.70 5.06 -13.57
N TYR A 213 7.73 4.06 -14.46
CA TYR A 213 6.92 4.07 -15.69
C TYR A 213 5.41 4.11 -15.37
N LEU A 214 4.92 3.19 -14.53
CA LEU A 214 3.49 3.06 -14.23
C LEU A 214 2.92 4.22 -13.42
N ALA A 215 3.75 5.03 -12.76
CA ALA A 215 3.34 6.24 -12.05
C ALA A 215 3.05 7.42 -12.99
N HIS A 216 3.35 7.32 -14.28
CA HIS A 216 2.98 8.38 -15.22
C HIS A 216 1.45 8.43 -15.42
N LEU A 217 0.91 9.60 -15.76
CA LEU A 217 -0.51 9.73 -16.11
C LEU A 217 -0.84 8.89 -17.35
N TYR A 218 -1.99 8.24 -17.29
CA TYR A 218 -2.62 7.58 -18.43
C TYR A 218 -3.03 8.63 -19.46
N ALA A 219 -2.78 8.33 -20.73
CA ALA A 219 -3.25 9.13 -21.84
C ALA A 219 -3.94 8.25 -22.90
N GLY A 220 -5.05 8.76 -23.45
CA GLY A 220 -5.78 8.11 -24.53
C GLY A 220 -5.10 8.26 -25.90
N LEU A 221 -5.69 7.64 -26.93
CA LEU A 221 -5.27 7.82 -28.32
C LEU A 221 -5.55 9.23 -28.86
N ASP A 222 -6.49 9.94 -28.22
CA ASP A 222 -6.83 11.34 -28.47
C ASP A 222 -5.81 12.34 -27.87
N ALA A 223 -4.72 11.83 -27.28
CA ALA A 223 -3.70 12.60 -26.57
C ALA A 223 -4.18 13.39 -25.35
N ALA A 224 -5.38 13.10 -24.83
CA ALA A 224 -5.79 13.56 -23.51
C ALA A 224 -5.02 12.79 -22.42
N ALA A 225 -4.23 13.48 -21.61
CA ALA A 225 -3.63 12.95 -20.38
C ALA A 225 -4.48 13.34 -19.19
N TYR A 226 -4.91 12.39 -18.38
CA TYR A 226 -5.91 12.65 -17.34
C TYR A 226 -5.26 12.83 -15.97
N GLU A 227 -5.51 13.96 -15.33
CA GLU A 227 -4.93 14.31 -14.02
C GLU A 227 -5.21 13.24 -12.97
N ASP A 228 -4.18 12.84 -12.23
CA ASP A 228 -4.20 11.80 -11.20
C ASP A 228 -4.70 10.41 -11.63
N ILE A 229 -4.91 10.15 -12.92
CA ILE A 229 -5.19 8.80 -13.43
C ILE A 229 -3.87 8.26 -13.93
N THR A 230 -3.29 7.32 -13.21
CA THR A 230 -1.98 6.75 -13.58
C THR A 230 -2.11 5.55 -14.53
N LEU A 231 -1.07 5.26 -15.30
CA LEU A 231 -0.96 4.01 -16.07
C LEU A 231 -1.15 2.80 -15.15
N TYR A 232 -0.66 2.85 -13.92
CA TYR A 232 -0.88 1.83 -12.92
C TYR A 232 -2.38 1.58 -12.68
N GLU A 233 -3.18 2.61 -12.46
CA GLU A 233 -4.63 2.48 -12.23
C GLU A 233 -5.37 1.98 -13.45
N ALA A 234 -5.00 2.46 -14.64
CA ALA A 234 -5.56 1.99 -15.91
C ALA A 234 -5.34 0.47 -16.07
N TRP A 235 -4.11 -0.02 -15.89
CA TRP A 235 -3.81 -1.45 -15.94
C TRP A 235 -4.44 -2.24 -14.78
N TYR A 236 -4.55 -1.63 -13.60
CA TYR A 236 -5.12 -2.26 -12.42
C TYR A 236 -6.62 -2.54 -12.57
N SER A 237 -7.34 -1.67 -13.29
CA SER A 237 -8.79 -1.75 -13.51
C SER A 237 -9.24 -3.07 -14.15
N GLY A 238 -8.34 -3.77 -14.84
CA GLY A 238 -8.65 -4.99 -15.59
C GLY A 238 -9.42 -4.73 -16.90
N GLN A 239 -9.68 -3.47 -17.24
CA GLN A 239 -10.31 -3.11 -18.49
C GLN A 239 -9.32 -3.13 -19.66
N ILE A 240 -9.85 -3.17 -20.87
CA ILE A 240 -9.07 -2.89 -22.08
C ILE A 240 -8.67 -1.42 -22.01
N ILE A 241 -7.39 -1.12 -22.21
CA ILE A 241 -6.86 0.23 -22.24
C ILE A 241 -6.11 0.45 -23.54
N ASP A 242 -6.08 1.70 -23.98
CA ASP A 242 -5.24 2.09 -25.11
C ASP A 242 -3.82 2.35 -24.63
N VAL A 243 -2.84 1.97 -25.46
CA VAL A 243 -1.43 2.25 -25.20
C VAL A 243 -0.87 2.96 -26.42
N PRO A 244 -0.87 4.31 -26.44
CA PRO A 244 -0.30 5.05 -27.56
C PRO A 244 1.22 4.80 -27.64
N ASP A 245 1.80 4.99 -28.82
CA ASP A 245 3.26 4.92 -29.04
C ASP A 245 4.05 5.76 -28.02
N VAL A 246 3.48 6.90 -27.65
CA VAL A 246 4.03 7.86 -26.68
C VAL A 246 4.23 7.23 -25.30
N ASP A 247 3.50 6.18 -24.94
CA ASP A 247 3.71 5.39 -23.71
C ASP A 247 4.45 4.07 -23.99
N ALA A 248 4.17 3.40 -25.12
CA ALA A 248 4.78 2.12 -25.46
C ALA A 248 6.30 2.22 -25.69
N ILE A 249 6.77 3.25 -26.40
CA ILE A 249 8.20 3.46 -26.69
C ILE A 249 9.00 3.75 -25.41
N PRO A 250 8.57 4.64 -24.49
CA PRO A 250 9.27 4.80 -23.22
C PRO A 250 9.30 3.53 -22.39
N PHE A 251 8.26 2.69 -22.38
CA PHE A 251 8.35 1.38 -21.73
C PHE A 251 9.48 0.54 -22.32
N GLU A 252 9.56 0.46 -23.65
CA GLU A 252 10.57 -0.31 -24.35
C GLU A 252 12.00 0.17 -23.98
N ARG A 253 12.22 1.48 -24.07
CA ARG A 253 13.56 2.05 -23.81
C ARG A 253 13.91 2.10 -22.34
N LYS A 254 12.98 2.55 -21.50
CA LYS A 254 13.23 2.75 -20.07
C LYS A 254 13.06 1.48 -19.27
N VAL A 255 12.11 0.60 -19.56
CA VAL A 255 11.91 -0.63 -18.78
C VAL A 255 12.73 -1.77 -19.38
N LEU A 256 12.51 -2.11 -20.65
CA LEU A 256 13.17 -3.26 -21.29
C LEU A 256 14.63 -2.98 -21.68
N GLY A 257 15.00 -1.71 -21.88
CA GLY A 257 16.35 -1.33 -22.27
C GLY A 257 16.64 -1.58 -23.76
N THR A 258 15.62 -1.75 -24.59
CA THR A 258 15.77 -1.97 -26.04
C THR A 258 15.36 -0.74 -26.85
N ARG A 259 15.71 -0.71 -28.15
CA ARG A 259 15.40 0.42 -29.07
C ARG A 259 14.87 -0.07 -30.43
N ARG A 260 14.07 -1.13 -30.41
CA ARG A 260 13.50 -1.82 -31.57
C ARG A 260 12.35 -1.02 -32.21
N PHE A 261 11.68 -0.18 -31.44
CA PHE A 261 10.50 0.54 -31.92
C PHE A 261 10.76 2.05 -32.06
N LYS A 262 10.18 2.61 -33.12
CA LYS A 262 10.07 4.04 -33.42
C LYS A 262 8.63 4.32 -33.81
N SER A 263 8.12 5.51 -33.48
CA SER A 263 6.78 5.93 -33.89
C SER A 263 6.77 6.33 -35.37
N PRO A 264 5.73 6.00 -36.15
CA PRO A 264 4.61 5.13 -35.77
C PRO A 264 5.04 3.67 -35.63
N ILE A 265 4.61 2.99 -34.57
CA ILE A 265 4.87 1.56 -34.40
C ILE A 265 4.03 0.79 -35.43
N PRO A 266 4.65 0.00 -36.34
CA PRO A 266 3.92 -0.75 -37.35
C PRO A 266 2.86 -1.67 -36.74
N GLY A 267 1.71 -1.82 -37.40
CA GLY A 267 0.59 -2.64 -36.92
C GLY A 267 0.78 -4.15 -36.99
N ASP A 268 2.02 -4.63 -36.89
CA ASP A 268 2.39 -6.03 -37.05
C ASP A 268 2.39 -6.81 -35.72
N ALA A 269 2.73 -8.11 -35.80
CA ALA A 269 2.81 -8.99 -34.64
C ALA A 269 3.78 -8.51 -33.54
N ARG A 270 4.82 -7.72 -33.89
CA ARG A 270 5.80 -7.21 -32.92
C ARG A 270 5.16 -6.15 -32.03
N ARG A 271 4.26 -5.31 -32.56
CA ARG A 271 3.48 -4.36 -31.75
C ARG A 271 2.60 -5.08 -30.75
N THR A 272 1.86 -6.10 -31.20
CA THR A 272 1.02 -6.92 -30.32
C THR A 272 1.84 -7.56 -29.20
N GLN A 273 3.03 -8.08 -29.53
CA GLN A 273 3.94 -8.66 -28.54
C GLN A 273 4.45 -7.62 -27.54
N LEU A 274 4.78 -6.39 -27.97
CA LEU A 274 5.16 -5.30 -27.07
C LEU A 274 4.04 -4.99 -26.09
N TYR A 275 2.80 -4.85 -26.56
CA TYR A 275 1.66 -4.51 -25.70
C TYR A 275 1.34 -5.63 -24.70
N GLN A 276 1.44 -6.89 -25.13
CA GLN A 276 1.34 -8.02 -24.20
C GLN A 276 2.46 -7.99 -23.16
N THR A 277 3.69 -7.65 -23.57
CA THR A 277 4.83 -7.53 -22.65
C THR A 277 4.60 -6.43 -21.61
N ILE A 278 4.07 -5.26 -22.02
CA ILE A 278 3.70 -4.17 -21.10
C ILE A 278 2.68 -4.66 -20.09
N ARG A 279 1.62 -5.32 -20.57
CA ARG A 279 0.57 -5.91 -19.75
C ARG A 279 1.14 -6.86 -18.71
N ASP A 280 1.96 -7.83 -19.12
CA ASP A 280 2.53 -8.85 -18.23
C ASP A 280 3.40 -8.22 -17.13
N HIS A 281 4.20 -7.20 -17.48
CA HIS A 281 4.98 -6.44 -16.51
C HIS A 281 4.08 -5.66 -15.54
N ALA A 282 3.04 -4.98 -16.04
CA ALA A 282 2.09 -4.27 -15.19
C ALA A 282 1.40 -5.22 -14.18
N PHE A 283 1.03 -6.44 -14.61
CA PHE A 283 0.49 -7.47 -13.72
C PHE A 283 1.52 -7.95 -12.68
N ALA A 284 2.77 -8.17 -13.08
CA ALA A 284 3.84 -8.52 -12.14
C ALA A 284 4.06 -7.41 -11.10
N TYR A 285 4.09 -6.15 -11.53
CA TYR A 285 4.22 -5.00 -10.66
C TYR A 285 3.02 -4.83 -9.72
N ARG A 286 1.80 -5.08 -10.21
CA ARG A 286 0.61 -5.13 -9.37
C ARG A 286 0.79 -6.12 -8.22
N LYS A 287 1.18 -7.37 -8.49
CA LYS A 287 1.47 -8.36 -7.43
C LYS A 287 2.56 -7.90 -6.47
N TYR A 288 3.63 -7.29 -7.00
CA TYR A 288 4.75 -6.77 -6.22
C TYR A 288 4.31 -5.66 -5.24
N ARG A 289 3.62 -4.65 -5.75
CA ARG A 289 3.13 -3.49 -4.99
C ARG A 289 2.11 -3.92 -3.94
N THR A 290 1.20 -4.81 -4.28
CA THR A 290 0.09 -5.17 -3.39
C THR A 290 0.53 -6.02 -2.20
N LEU A 291 1.51 -6.89 -2.39
CA LEU A 291 2.16 -7.63 -1.30
C LEU A 291 2.76 -6.67 -0.26
N ARG A 292 3.43 -5.61 -0.72
CA ARG A 292 4.11 -4.61 0.14
C ARG A 292 3.12 -3.71 0.86
N GLU A 293 2.07 -3.32 0.17
CA GLU A 293 0.99 -2.54 0.78
C GLU A 293 0.21 -3.33 1.81
N ALA A 294 -0.06 -4.61 1.58
CA ALA A 294 -0.66 -5.48 2.59
C ALA A 294 0.25 -5.65 3.82
N ALA A 295 1.56 -5.83 3.60
CA ALA A 295 2.54 -5.89 4.69
C ALA A 295 2.59 -4.58 5.50
N ALA A 296 2.59 -3.44 4.83
CA ALA A 296 2.61 -2.14 5.51
C ALA A 296 1.29 -1.83 6.23
N ALA A 297 0.14 -2.21 5.64
CA ALA A 297 -1.17 -2.04 6.26
C ALA A 297 -1.35 -2.92 7.51
N ALA A 298 -0.88 -4.17 7.47
CA ALA A 298 -0.93 -5.08 8.62
C ALA A 298 -0.10 -4.61 9.82
N PHE A 299 0.88 -3.73 9.60
CA PHE A 299 1.61 -3.10 10.69
C PHE A 299 0.71 -2.18 11.52
N LEU A 300 -0.19 -1.45 10.86
CA LEU A 300 -0.99 -0.37 11.45
C LEU A 300 -2.35 -0.84 11.98
N HIS A 301 -2.96 -1.83 11.32
CA HIS A 301 -4.36 -2.18 11.56
C HIS A 301 -4.58 -3.69 11.53
N ALA A 302 -5.43 -4.19 12.41
CA ALA A 302 -5.78 -5.62 12.48
C ALA A 302 -6.48 -6.07 11.19
N GLU A 303 -7.51 -5.32 10.78
CA GLU A 303 -8.31 -5.58 9.58
C GLU A 303 -8.45 -4.29 8.73
N PRO A 304 -7.39 -3.87 8.03
CA PRO A 304 -7.41 -2.65 7.23
C PRO A 304 -8.39 -2.77 6.07
N ARG A 305 -9.12 -1.69 5.79
CA ARG A 305 -9.93 -1.60 4.57
C ARG A 305 -9.00 -1.52 3.35
N MET A 306 -9.01 -2.56 2.54
CA MET A 306 -8.23 -2.64 1.31
C MET A 306 -8.98 -3.43 0.23
N ASP A 307 -8.42 -3.49 -0.97
CA ASP A 307 -8.98 -4.27 -2.07
C ASP A 307 -9.23 -5.73 -1.63
N PRO A 308 -10.45 -6.28 -1.84
CA PRO A 308 -10.81 -7.65 -1.45
C PRO A 308 -9.85 -8.72 -1.98
N THR A 309 -9.22 -8.48 -3.13
CA THR A 309 -8.21 -9.38 -3.73
C THR A 309 -7.01 -9.58 -2.80
N TYR A 310 -6.71 -8.62 -1.93
CA TYR A 310 -5.52 -8.61 -1.08
C TYR A 310 -5.79 -8.62 0.41
N ALA A 311 -7.03 -8.37 0.83
CA ALA A 311 -7.42 -8.50 2.23
C ALA A 311 -7.00 -9.86 2.86
N PRO A 312 -7.06 -11.01 2.15
CA PRO A 312 -6.58 -12.28 2.68
C PRO A 312 -5.07 -12.32 3.02
N LEU A 313 -4.26 -11.39 2.52
CA LEU A 313 -2.83 -11.34 2.83
C LEU A 313 -2.55 -10.82 4.25
N VAL A 314 -3.44 -9.99 4.79
CA VAL A 314 -3.20 -9.29 6.07
C VAL A 314 -2.97 -10.24 7.24
N PRO A 315 -3.79 -11.30 7.46
CA PRO A 315 -3.53 -12.27 8.54
C PRO A 315 -2.15 -12.91 8.48
N ARG A 316 -1.63 -13.16 7.28
CA ARG A 316 -0.30 -13.77 7.06
C ARG A 316 0.81 -12.80 7.45
N PHE A 317 0.61 -11.51 7.20
CA PHE A 317 1.54 -10.47 7.64
C PHE A 317 1.52 -10.24 9.15
N HIS A 318 0.38 -10.39 9.82
CA HIS A 318 0.34 -10.38 11.29
C HIS A 318 1.22 -11.47 11.87
N TYR A 319 1.18 -12.67 11.30
CA TYR A 319 2.07 -13.75 11.67
C TYR A 319 3.54 -13.36 11.45
N LEU A 320 3.89 -12.85 10.27
CA LEU A 320 5.27 -12.47 9.96
C LEU A 320 5.82 -11.42 10.93
N TYR A 321 5.01 -10.40 11.28
CA TYR A 321 5.43 -9.42 12.27
C TYR A 321 5.71 -10.05 13.63
N VAL A 322 4.86 -10.97 14.13
CA VAL A 322 5.17 -11.65 15.40
C VAL A 322 6.43 -12.51 15.29
N ALA A 323 6.57 -13.28 14.19
CA ALA A 323 7.72 -14.16 13.95
C ALA A 323 9.05 -13.39 13.89
N HIS A 324 9.00 -12.10 13.58
CA HIS A 324 10.15 -11.21 13.48
C HIS A 324 10.15 -10.08 14.52
N ALA A 325 9.45 -10.25 15.65
CA ALA A 325 9.42 -9.30 16.77
C ALA A 325 9.10 -7.85 16.34
N ASP A 326 8.17 -7.71 15.41
CA ASP A 326 7.76 -6.47 14.77
C ASP A 326 8.90 -5.66 14.08
N ASP A 327 10.05 -6.27 13.74
CA ASP A 327 11.15 -5.61 13.03
C ASP A 327 10.83 -5.43 11.53
N PRO A 328 10.59 -4.20 11.04
CA PRO A 328 10.34 -3.98 9.62
C PRO A 328 11.50 -4.37 8.71
N SER A 329 12.73 -4.42 9.24
CA SER A 329 13.92 -4.79 8.46
C SER A 329 13.94 -6.28 8.14
N ALA A 330 13.57 -7.10 9.11
CA ALA A 330 13.36 -8.53 8.90
C ALA A 330 12.24 -8.80 7.89
N ILE A 331 11.11 -8.10 7.99
CA ILE A 331 10.01 -8.22 7.03
C ILE A 331 10.46 -7.81 5.63
N ALA A 332 11.21 -6.72 5.49
CA ALA A 332 11.77 -6.29 4.21
C ALA A 332 12.66 -7.37 3.59
N ARG A 333 13.51 -8.05 4.39
CA ARG A 333 14.34 -9.18 3.92
C ARG A 333 13.50 -10.35 3.43
N VAL A 334 12.44 -10.72 4.16
CA VAL A 334 11.51 -11.78 3.73
C VAL A 334 10.85 -11.42 2.40
N LEU A 335 10.37 -10.18 2.26
CA LEU A 335 9.76 -9.68 1.03
C LEU A 335 10.74 -9.56 -0.15
N ALA A 336 12.04 -9.44 0.13
CA ALA A 336 13.11 -9.32 -0.85
C ALA A 336 13.71 -10.66 -1.28
N SER A 337 13.38 -11.77 -0.61
CA SER A 337 13.99 -13.10 -0.80
C SER A 337 13.77 -13.76 -2.18
N GLY A 338 13.33 -13.03 -3.20
CA GLY A 338 13.09 -13.53 -4.55
C GLY A 338 11.90 -14.50 -4.68
N THR A 339 11.26 -14.84 -3.57
CA THR A 339 10.07 -15.71 -3.55
C THR A 339 8.90 -15.00 -4.20
N THR A 340 8.18 -15.67 -5.11
CA THR A 340 6.94 -15.12 -5.67
C THR A 340 5.91 -14.87 -4.56
N ARG A 341 4.98 -13.94 -4.77
CA ARG A 341 3.87 -13.69 -3.83
C ARG A 341 3.20 -15.00 -3.40
N ASP A 342 2.89 -15.86 -4.36
CA ASP A 342 2.12 -17.08 -4.14
C ASP A 342 2.95 -18.13 -3.37
N ALA A 343 4.25 -18.25 -3.66
CA ALA A 343 5.15 -19.13 -2.91
C ALA A 343 5.40 -18.64 -1.48
N LEU A 344 5.49 -17.32 -1.25
CA LEU A 344 5.64 -16.76 0.09
C LEU A 344 4.40 -17.06 0.94
N ILE A 345 3.21 -16.86 0.37
CA ILE A 345 1.93 -17.16 1.02
C ILE A 345 1.85 -18.64 1.40
N GLN A 346 2.17 -19.54 0.45
CA GLN A 346 2.14 -20.97 0.69
C GLN A 346 3.08 -21.38 1.83
N LYS A 347 4.29 -20.80 1.87
CA LYS A 347 5.25 -21.06 2.94
C LYS A 347 4.74 -20.61 4.31
N ILE A 348 4.13 -19.42 4.39
CA ILE A 348 3.53 -18.92 5.64
C ILE A 348 2.40 -19.86 6.09
N ASP A 349 1.52 -20.26 5.17
CA ASP A 349 0.39 -21.13 5.47
C ASP A 349 0.85 -22.50 5.98
N GLN A 350 1.90 -23.08 5.38
CA GLN A 350 2.51 -24.33 5.86
C GLN A 350 3.04 -24.21 7.29
N VAL A 351 3.72 -23.11 7.62
CA VAL A 351 4.24 -22.90 8.98
C VAL A 351 3.12 -22.73 10.00
N ILE A 352 2.08 -21.96 9.67
CA ILE A 352 0.92 -21.78 10.55
C ILE A 352 0.18 -23.10 10.75
N ALA A 353 -0.01 -23.90 9.70
CA ALA A 353 -0.69 -25.19 9.78
C ALA A 353 0.08 -26.22 10.61
N ALA A 354 1.42 -26.20 10.52
CA ALA A 354 2.28 -27.12 11.26
C ALA A 354 2.41 -26.77 12.76
N ASN A 355 2.06 -25.55 13.18
CA ASN A 355 2.27 -25.09 14.55
C ASN A 355 1.10 -24.24 15.07
N ALA A 356 0.23 -24.85 15.87
CA ALA A 356 -0.91 -24.20 16.49
C ALA A 356 -0.52 -22.97 17.36
N GLY A 357 0.70 -22.95 17.92
CA GLY A 357 1.23 -21.81 18.67
C GLY A 357 1.43 -20.57 17.80
N GLU A 358 1.78 -20.74 16.51
CA GLU A 358 1.94 -19.62 15.58
C GLU A 358 0.60 -18.98 15.19
N LEU A 359 -0.45 -19.79 15.10
CA LEU A 359 -1.82 -19.31 14.91
C LEU A 359 -2.26 -18.42 16.09
N ALA A 360 -2.02 -18.89 17.33
CA ALA A 360 -2.36 -18.15 18.54
C ALA A 360 -1.59 -16.82 18.63
N LYS A 361 -0.31 -16.81 18.28
CA LYS A 361 0.53 -15.59 18.21
C LYS A 361 -0.03 -14.57 17.21
N ARG A 362 -0.36 -15.01 16.00
CA ARG A 362 -0.99 -14.17 14.97
C ARG A 362 -2.28 -13.52 15.48
N ASP A 363 -3.15 -14.31 16.10
CA ASP A 363 -4.44 -13.82 16.59
C ASP A 363 -4.30 -12.92 17.83
N ALA A 364 -3.31 -13.16 18.69
CA ALA A 364 -2.96 -12.25 19.78
C ALA A 364 -2.53 -10.88 19.26
N ARG A 365 -1.68 -10.82 18.23
CA ARG A 365 -1.29 -9.54 17.61
C ARG A 365 -2.49 -8.79 17.02
N ARG A 366 -3.37 -9.49 16.31
CA ARG A 366 -4.61 -8.89 15.77
C ARG A 366 -5.48 -8.31 16.88
N LYS A 367 -5.67 -9.05 17.99
CA LYS A 367 -6.41 -8.56 19.17
C LYS A 367 -5.76 -7.31 19.77
N ASN A 368 -4.43 -7.25 19.87
CA ASN A 368 -3.73 -6.07 20.39
C ASN A 368 -3.96 -4.83 19.52
N LEU A 369 -3.90 -4.97 18.19
CA LEU A 369 -4.20 -3.87 17.27
C LEU A 369 -5.68 -3.44 17.31
N GLU A 370 -6.61 -4.39 17.45
CA GLU A 370 -8.03 -4.04 17.60
C GLU A 370 -8.32 -3.36 18.94
N ALA A 371 -7.61 -3.76 20.00
CA ALA A 371 -7.67 -3.11 21.31
C ALA A 371 -7.13 -1.66 21.22
N MET A 372 -6.01 -1.44 20.52
CA MET A 372 -5.49 -0.10 20.24
C MET A 372 -6.52 0.76 19.49
N ARG A 373 -7.12 0.23 18.43
CA ARG A 373 -8.16 0.94 17.66
C ARG A 373 -9.37 1.30 18.53
N THR A 374 -9.86 0.34 19.30
CA THR A 374 -10.99 0.53 20.23
C THR A 374 -10.67 1.60 21.27
N LEU A 375 -9.44 1.61 21.80
CA LEU A 375 -8.96 2.62 22.75
C LEU A 375 -8.94 4.02 22.13
N LEU A 376 -8.36 4.18 20.93
CA LEU A 376 -8.31 5.48 20.25
C LEU A 376 -9.72 6.01 19.94
N ARG A 377 -10.61 5.13 19.45
CA ARG A 377 -12.01 5.48 19.20
C ARG A 377 -12.75 5.88 20.47
N SER A 378 -12.54 5.17 21.58
CA SER A 378 -13.19 5.49 22.86
C SER A 378 -12.74 6.84 23.41
N TRP A 379 -11.45 7.18 23.27
CA TRP A 379 -10.95 8.50 23.65
C TRP A 379 -11.60 9.63 22.85
N VAL A 380 -11.75 9.46 21.53
CA VAL A 380 -12.43 10.45 20.70
C VAL A 380 -13.90 10.59 21.14
N ARG A 381 -14.62 9.48 21.35
CA ARG A 381 -16.01 9.49 21.82
C ARG A 381 -16.17 10.24 23.14
N LEU A 382 -15.36 9.88 24.14
CA LEU A 382 -15.41 10.50 25.47
C LEU A 382 -15.07 12.00 25.41
N ALA A 383 -14.05 12.37 24.63
CA ALA A 383 -13.65 13.78 24.48
C ALA A 383 -14.74 14.62 23.80
N VAL A 384 -15.39 14.09 22.76
CA VAL A 384 -16.49 14.76 22.06
C VAL A 384 -17.73 14.86 22.96
N GLN A 385 -18.07 13.80 23.69
CA GLN A 385 -19.19 13.80 24.63
C GLN A 385 -18.99 14.83 25.75
N ALA A 386 -17.83 14.83 26.41
CA ALA A 386 -17.51 15.78 27.48
C ALA A 386 -17.57 17.24 26.97
N GLN A 387 -17.13 17.50 25.74
CA GLN A 387 -17.23 18.83 25.17
C GLN A 387 -18.67 19.24 24.85
N ARG A 388 -19.51 18.30 24.40
CA ARG A 388 -20.94 18.53 24.16
C ARG A 388 -21.68 18.86 25.46
N GLU A 389 -21.38 18.15 26.55
CA GLU A 389 -21.94 18.42 27.88
C GLU A 389 -21.57 19.83 28.35
N ARG A 390 -20.30 20.22 28.23
CA ARG A 390 -19.85 21.60 28.54
C ARG A 390 -20.54 22.68 27.71
N GLN A 391 -20.83 22.41 26.43
CA GLN A 391 -21.58 23.35 25.58
C GLN A 391 -23.05 23.44 25.96
N ARG A 392 -23.64 22.34 26.49
CA ARG A 392 -25.00 22.31 27.01
C ARG A 392 -25.11 23.10 28.31
N ASP A 393 -24.17 22.93 29.23
CA ASP A 393 -24.19 23.62 30.54
C ASP A 393 -23.96 25.14 30.43
N ARG A 394 -23.39 25.61 29.31
CA ARG A 394 -23.20 27.04 29.01
C ARG A 394 -24.42 27.72 28.37
N ARG A 395 -25.39 26.93 27.90
CA ARG A 395 -26.64 27.43 27.30
C ARG A 395 -27.74 27.41 28.35
#